data_AF-A0A1H2PZ43-F1
#
_entry.id   AF-A0A1H2PZ43-F1
#
_cell.length_a   1.000
_cell.length_b   1.000
_cell.length_c   1.000
_cell.angle_alpha   90.00
_cell.angle_beta   90.00
_cell.angle_gamma   90.00
#
_symmetry.space_group_name_H-M   'P 1'
#
loop_
_entity.id
_entity.type
_entity.pdbx_description
1 polymer ?
#
loop_
_entity_poly.entity_id
_entity_poly.type
_entity_poly.pdbx_seq_one_letter_code
_entity_poly.pdbx_strand_id
1 'polypeptide(L)'
;MSNNHDMDELLQQLEEDYVQAVKSNESKNIEDFVEQFLYDSWAYNENNIENIKSVLSRYTRNEIYRATFSGSFNEMVEHLQQKLKQLDQSGKYPVVHTNNGASVLVAFVDGLVIQYYVGIYSVSQLRSMTPFFKRLILEALKVEAETKK
;
A
#
# COMPACT_ATOMS: atom_id res chain seq x y z
N MET A 1 11.37 -8.22 -30.37
CA MET A 1 11.81 -8.78 -29.07
C MET A 1 12.32 -7.66 -28.17
N SER A 2 11.43 -6.74 -27.73
CA SER A 2 11.85 -5.57 -26.93
C SER A 2 10.88 -5.23 -25.78
N ASN A 3 9.90 -6.09 -25.46
CA ASN A 3 8.81 -5.76 -24.53
C ASN A 3 9.00 -6.21 -23.08
N ASN A 4 10.03 -7.01 -22.77
CA ASN A 4 10.27 -7.45 -21.39
C ASN A 4 11.06 -6.42 -20.57
N HIS A 5 11.98 -5.68 -21.20
CA HIS A 5 12.88 -4.76 -20.50
C HIS A 5 12.13 -3.52 -19.98
N ASP A 6 11.42 -2.80 -20.85
CA ASP A 6 10.62 -1.61 -20.52
C ASP A 6 9.55 -1.85 -19.43
N MET A 7 9.21 -3.10 -19.15
CA MET A 7 8.11 -3.45 -18.28
C MET A 7 8.52 -4.03 -16.93
N ASP A 8 9.65 -4.74 -16.88
CA ASP A 8 10.35 -4.95 -15.61
C ASP A 8 10.72 -3.58 -15.04
N GLU A 9 11.10 -2.63 -15.89
CA GLU A 9 11.29 -1.21 -15.54
C GLU A 9 10.01 -0.53 -15.03
N LEU A 10 8.83 -0.78 -15.63
CA LEU A 10 7.58 -0.20 -15.12
C LEU A 10 7.20 -0.76 -13.74
N LEU A 11 7.30 -2.07 -13.53
CA LEU A 11 7.05 -2.67 -12.21
C LEU A 11 8.05 -2.14 -11.18
N GLN A 12 9.32 -2.05 -11.55
CA GLN A 12 10.38 -1.49 -10.71
C GLN A 12 10.10 -0.02 -10.37
N GLN A 13 9.66 0.80 -11.33
CA GLN A 13 9.32 2.20 -11.07
C GLN A 13 8.17 2.32 -10.07
N LEU A 14 7.11 1.52 -10.22
CA LEU A 14 5.99 1.54 -9.27
C LEU A 14 6.43 1.14 -7.85
N GLU A 15 7.33 0.16 -7.75
CA GLU A 15 7.93 -0.27 -6.50
C GLU A 15 8.79 0.85 -5.87
N GLU A 16 9.68 1.45 -6.66
CA GLU A 16 10.58 2.53 -6.22
C GLU A 16 9.78 3.75 -5.75
N ASP A 17 8.75 4.15 -6.49
CA ASP A 17 7.85 5.24 -6.13
C ASP A 17 7.17 4.99 -4.78
N TYR A 18 6.65 3.78 -4.59
CA TYR A 18 5.99 3.38 -3.35
C TYR A 18 6.96 3.42 -2.17
N VAL A 19 8.13 2.78 -2.33
CA VAL A 19 9.16 2.72 -1.29
C VAL A 19 9.64 4.12 -0.94
N GLN A 20 9.83 4.98 -1.93
CA GLN A 20 10.22 6.36 -1.72
C GLN A 20 9.14 7.15 -0.98
N ALA A 21 7.86 6.99 -1.33
CA ALA A 21 6.76 7.65 -0.63
C ALA A 21 6.70 7.25 0.86
N VAL A 22 6.88 5.96 1.17
CA VAL A 22 6.92 5.47 2.56
C VAL A 22 8.13 6.03 3.32
N LYS A 23 9.31 6.06 2.69
CA LYS A 23 10.55 6.55 3.31
C LYS A 23 10.54 8.06 3.54
N SER A 24 10.05 8.83 2.57
CA SER A 24 9.96 10.29 2.63
C SER A 24 8.83 10.81 3.51
N ASN A 25 7.92 9.95 3.98
CA ASN A 25 6.87 10.35 4.90
C ASN A 25 7.45 10.78 6.26
N GLU A 26 7.27 12.05 6.61
CA GLU A 26 7.84 12.67 7.83
C GLU A 26 6.95 12.53 9.08
N SER A 27 5.85 11.77 9.00
CA SER A 27 4.95 11.55 10.13
C SER A 27 5.70 10.97 11.33
N LYS A 28 5.29 11.38 12.53
CA LYS A 28 5.96 11.01 13.80
C LYS A 28 5.20 9.97 14.62
N ASN A 29 3.99 9.63 14.20
CA ASN A 29 3.14 8.63 14.82
C ASN A 29 2.32 7.90 13.75
N ILE A 30 1.65 6.82 14.14
CA ILE A 30 0.86 5.97 13.24
C ILE A 30 -0.34 6.73 12.67
N GLU A 31 -0.99 7.54 13.49
CA GLU A 31 -2.20 8.25 13.11
C GLU A 31 -1.95 9.21 11.94
N ASP A 32 -0.93 10.05 12.04
CA ASP A 32 -0.53 11.00 11.01
C ASP A 32 -0.01 10.26 9.78
N PHE A 33 0.76 9.18 9.99
CA PHE A 33 1.27 8.35 8.90
C PHE A 33 0.15 7.73 8.07
N VAL A 34 -0.84 7.09 8.72
CA VAL A 34 -1.97 6.45 8.03
C VAL A 34 -2.77 7.48 7.24
N GLU A 35 -3.00 8.67 7.80
CA GLU A 35 -3.72 9.72 7.09
C GLU A 35 -2.97 10.19 5.83
N GLN A 36 -1.70 10.52 5.98
CA GLN A 36 -0.87 10.97 4.87
C GLN A 36 -0.75 9.85 3.82
N PHE A 37 -0.52 8.61 4.24
CA PHE A 37 -0.43 7.45 3.36
C PHE A 37 -1.69 7.25 2.52
N LEU A 38 -2.88 7.45 3.09
CA LEU A 38 -4.14 7.36 2.33
C LEU A 38 -4.24 8.47 1.29
N TYR A 39 -3.94 9.72 1.65
CA TYR A 39 -3.97 10.83 0.69
C TYR A 39 -2.96 10.63 -0.45
N ASP A 40 -1.74 10.21 -0.11
CA ASP A 40 -0.69 9.91 -1.08
C ASP A 40 -1.11 8.76 -1.98
N SER A 41 -1.71 7.71 -1.43
CA SER A 41 -2.23 6.57 -2.21
C SER A 41 -3.30 7.01 -3.21
N TRP A 42 -4.24 7.88 -2.83
CA TRP A 42 -5.25 8.37 -3.75
C TRP A 42 -4.66 9.22 -4.87
N ALA A 43 -3.74 10.13 -4.54
CA ALA A 43 -3.08 10.97 -5.54
C ALA A 43 -2.19 10.14 -6.48
N TYR A 44 -1.44 9.18 -5.95
CA TYR A 44 -0.58 8.31 -6.73
C TYR A 44 -1.39 7.44 -7.70
N ASN A 45 -2.47 6.81 -7.20
CA ASN A 45 -3.35 6.01 -8.04
C ASN A 45 -4.07 6.86 -9.10
N GLU A 46 -4.49 8.08 -8.78
CA GLU A 46 -5.07 9.01 -9.77
C GLU A 46 -4.14 9.23 -10.96
N ASN A 47 -2.85 9.46 -10.69
CA ASN A 47 -1.85 9.77 -11.70
C ASN A 47 -1.33 8.53 -12.46
N ASN A 48 -1.38 7.35 -11.84
CA ASN A 48 -0.70 6.14 -12.35
C ASN A 48 -1.64 4.98 -12.69
N ILE A 49 -2.97 5.20 -12.69
CA ILE A 49 -3.93 4.09 -12.82
C ILE A 49 -3.76 3.27 -14.11
N GLU A 50 -3.37 3.90 -15.22
CA GLU A 50 -3.14 3.20 -16.49
C GLU A 50 -1.87 2.33 -16.48
N ASN A 51 -0.83 2.79 -15.79
CA ASN A 51 0.40 2.00 -15.58
C ASN A 51 0.11 0.79 -14.69
N ILE A 52 -0.63 0.99 -13.60
CA ILE A 52 -1.04 -0.06 -12.67
C ILE A 52 -1.92 -1.11 -13.41
N LYS A 53 -2.89 -0.65 -14.22
CA LYS A 53 -3.70 -1.50 -15.12
C LYS A 53 -2.84 -2.37 -16.03
N SER A 54 -1.84 -1.75 -16.66
CA SER A 54 -0.94 -2.43 -17.58
C SER A 54 -0.18 -3.55 -16.89
N VAL A 55 0.43 -3.28 -15.72
CA VAL A 55 1.18 -4.26 -14.95
C VAL A 55 0.28 -5.42 -14.50
N LEU A 56 -0.89 -5.13 -13.91
CA LEU A 56 -1.82 -6.17 -13.44
C LEU A 56 -2.34 -7.05 -14.58
N SER A 57 -2.73 -6.46 -15.71
CA SER A 57 -3.19 -7.20 -16.89
C SER A 57 -2.13 -8.20 -17.37
N ARG A 58 -0.88 -7.76 -17.45
CA ARG A 58 0.24 -8.60 -17.90
C ARG A 58 0.59 -9.70 -16.92
N TYR A 59 0.52 -9.43 -15.62
CA TYR A 59 0.62 -10.46 -14.60
C TYR A 59 -0.45 -11.55 -14.80
N THR A 60 -1.71 -11.17 -15.04
CA THR A 60 -2.78 -12.16 -15.31
C THR A 60 -2.59 -12.96 -16.59
N ARG A 61 -1.87 -12.42 -17.57
CA ARG A 61 -1.48 -13.10 -18.81
C ARG A 61 -0.17 -13.91 -18.68
N ASN A 62 0.40 -14.02 -17.48
CA ASN A 62 1.70 -14.66 -17.21
C ASN A 62 2.88 -14.04 -17.98
N GLU A 63 2.76 -12.78 -18.38
CA GLU A 63 3.84 -12.03 -19.05
C GLU A 63 4.86 -11.47 -18.05
N ILE A 64 4.50 -11.40 -16.77
CA ILE A 64 5.40 -11.11 -15.66
C ILE A 64 5.55 -12.39 -14.85
N TYR A 65 6.79 -12.79 -14.59
CA TYR A 65 7.05 -13.96 -13.75
C TYR A 65 6.47 -13.72 -12.35
N ARG A 66 5.71 -14.70 -11.85
CA ARG A 66 5.10 -14.62 -10.52
C ARG A 66 6.12 -14.30 -9.43
N ALA A 67 7.32 -14.87 -9.52
CA ALA A 67 8.40 -14.63 -8.56
C ALA A 67 8.83 -13.15 -8.54
N THR A 68 8.97 -12.51 -9.71
CA THR A 68 9.29 -11.08 -9.84
C THR A 68 8.20 -10.22 -9.23
N PHE A 69 6.94 -10.44 -9.63
CA PHE A 69 5.81 -9.67 -9.11
C PHE A 69 5.65 -9.81 -7.59
N SER A 70 5.77 -11.03 -7.06
CA SER A 70 5.73 -11.25 -5.61
C SER A 70 6.94 -10.64 -4.88
N GLY A 71 8.11 -10.58 -5.53
CA GLY A 71 9.31 -9.96 -4.98
C GLY A 71 9.10 -8.47 -4.74
N SER A 72 8.68 -7.74 -5.78
CA SER A 72 8.37 -6.31 -5.69
C SER A 72 7.30 -6.01 -4.64
N PHE A 73 6.24 -6.81 -4.60
CA PHE A 73 5.19 -6.63 -3.60
C PHE A 73 5.68 -6.87 -2.16
N ASN A 74 6.50 -7.90 -1.96
CA ASN A 74 7.08 -8.16 -0.64
C ASN A 74 7.99 -7.01 -0.18
N GLU A 75 8.83 -6.47 -1.06
CA GLU A 75 9.71 -5.33 -0.74
C GLU A 75 8.89 -4.12 -0.28
N MET A 76 7.84 -3.76 -1.02
CA MET A 76 6.93 -2.66 -0.65
C MET A 76 6.30 -2.88 0.74
N VAL A 77 5.78 -4.08 1.01
CA VAL A 77 5.15 -4.43 2.29
C VAL A 77 6.16 -4.40 3.43
N GLU A 78 7.40 -4.86 3.20
CA GLU A 78 8.46 -4.87 4.20
C GLU A 78 8.86 -3.45 4.63
N HIS A 79 9.08 -2.52 3.69
CA HIS A 79 9.37 -1.11 4.02
C HIS A 79 8.24 -0.46 4.81
N LEU A 80 7.00 -0.70 4.40
CA LEU A 80 5.82 -0.21 5.13
C LEU A 80 5.77 -0.78 6.55
N GLN A 81 6.01 -2.09 6.69
CA GLN A 81 5.98 -2.77 7.97
C GLN A 81 7.08 -2.25 8.92
N GLN A 82 8.27 -1.98 8.41
CA GLN A 82 9.35 -1.37 9.19
C GLN A 82 9.00 0.04 9.63
N LYS A 83 8.45 0.88 8.74
CA LYS A 83 8.02 2.24 9.05
C LYS A 83 6.96 2.25 10.16
N LEU A 84 5.94 1.39 10.07
CA LEU A 84 4.90 1.28 11.10
C LEU A 84 5.50 0.86 12.46
N LYS A 85 6.39 -0.14 12.50
CA LYS A 85 7.06 -0.54 13.76
C LYS A 85 7.84 0.61 14.40
N GLN A 86 8.53 1.42 13.60
CA GLN A 86 9.30 2.56 14.09
C GLN A 86 8.42 3.67 14.69
N LEU A 87 7.20 3.85 14.16
CA LEU A 87 6.26 4.89 14.57
C LEU A 87 5.48 4.53 15.84
N ASP A 88 5.33 3.25 16.17
CA ASP A 88 4.64 2.82 17.39
C ASP A 88 5.60 2.23 18.43
N GLN A 89 6.49 3.05 18.96
CA GLN A 89 7.37 2.65 20.08
C GLN A 89 6.59 2.34 21.36
N SER A 90 5.37 2.91 21.49
CA SER A 90 4.52 2.72 22.67
C SER A 90 3.79 1.38 22.71
N GLY A 91 3.73 0.65 21.59
CA GLY A 91 2.94 -0.58 21.48
C GLY A 91 1.43 -0.34 21.49
N LYS A 92 0.97 0.88 21.16
CA LYS A 92 -0.46 1.23 21.09
C LYS A 92 -1.20 0.47 19.98
N TYR A 93 -0.47 0.00 18.98
CA TYR A 93 -0.99 -0.69 17.80
C TYR A 93 -0.34 -2.07 17.68
N PRO A 94 -0.76 -3.08 18.47
CA PRO A 94 -0.06 -4.36 18.56
C PRO A 94 0.13 -5.08 17.22
N VAL A 95 -0.83 -4.96 16.30
CA VAL A 95 -0.76 -5.60 14.98
C VAL A 95 0.44 -5.11 14.18
N VAL A 96 0.86 -3.84 14.34
CA VAL A 96 2.04 -3.31 13.64
C VAL A 96 3.33 -3.99 14.08
N HIS A 97 3.35 -4.67 15.22
CA HIS A 97 4.53 -5.43 15.65
C HIS A 97 4.56 -6.86 15.11
N THR A 98 3.53 -7.27 14.36
CA THR A 98 3.44 -8.56 13.67
C THR A 98 3.79 -8.44 12.17
N ASN A 99 3.58 -9.51 11.40
CA ASN A 99 3.67 -9.50 9.94
C ASN A 99 2.35 -9.06 9.26
N ASN A 100 1.33 -8.72 10.05
CA ASN A 100 0.00 -8.38 9.54
C ASN A 100 -0.27 -6.87 9.46
N GLY A 101 0.54 -6.02 10.10
CA GLY A 101 0.27 -4.59 10.22
C GLY A 101 0.24 -3.87 8.87
N ALA A 102 1.29 -4.05 8.07
CA ALA A 102 1.34 -3.51 6.71
C ALA A 102 0.24 -4.13 5.82
N SER A 103 0.01 -5.44 5.93
CA SER A 103 -1.02 -6.15 5.17
C SER A 103 -2.44 -5.61 5.41
N VAL A 104 -2.77 -5.22 6.64
CA VAL A 104 -4.06 -4.58 6.95
C VAL A 104 -4.19 -3.27 6.18
N LEU A 105 -3.17 -2.41 6.22
CA LEU A 105 -3.19 -1.12 5.55
C LEU A 105 -3.29 -1.26 4.03
N VAL A 106 -2.47 -2.15 3.45
CA VAL A 106 -2.45 -2.44 2.00
C VAL A 106 -3.79 -3.01 1.54
N ALA A 107 -4.37 -3.97 2.26
CA ALA A 107 -5.67 -4.55 1.90
C ALA A 107 -6.80 -3.50 1.87
N PHE A 108 -6.79 -2.54 2.80
CA PHE A 108 -7.74 -1.43 2.79
C PHE A 108 -7.56 -0.53 1.56
N VAL A 109 -6.32 -0.16 1.23
CA VAL A 109 -6.04 0.67 0.06
C VAL A 109 -6.38 -0.06 -1.23
N ASP A 110 -5.90 -1.29 -1.41
CA ASP A 110 -6.16 -2.09 -2.61
C ASP A 110 -7.66 -2.27 -2.85
N GLY A 111 -8.43 -2.60 -1.81
CA GLY A 111 -9.88 -2.76 -1.92
C GLY A 111 -10.61 -1.48 -2.33
N LEU A 112 -10.12 -0.31 -1.90
CA LEU A 112 -10.67 0.99 -2.27
C LEU A 112 -10.21 1.44 -3.66
N VAL A 113 -8.97 1.14 -4.04
CA VAL A 113 -8.43 1.39 -5.38
C VAL A 113 -9.20 0.58 -6.42
N ILE A 114 -9.55 -0.68 -6.14
CA ILE A 114 -10.40 -1.47 -7.05
C ILE A 114 -11.79 -0.84 -7.19
N GLN A 115 -12.39 -0.31 -6.11
CA GLN A 115 -13.66 0.39 -6.19
C GLN A 115 -13.56 1.69 -6.99
N TYR A 116 -12.46 2.44 -6.86
CA TYR A 116 -12.17 3.58 -7.73
C TYR A 116 -12.05 3.15 -9.19
N TYR A 117 -11.29 2.09 -9.45
CA TYR A 117 -11.05 1.54 -10.78
C TYR A 117 -12.36 1.20 -11.51
N VAL A 118 -13.30 0.56 -10.81
CA VAL A 118 -14.60 0.15 -11.39
C VAL A 118 -15.64 1.28 -11.38
N GLY A 119 -15.26 2.50 -11.00
CA GLY A 119 -16.10 3.68 -11.04
C GLY A 119 -17.12 3.80 -9.90
N ILE A 120 -16.94 3.04 -8.81
CA ILE A 120 -17.80 3.14 -7.62
C ILE A 120 -17.50 4.41 -6.83
N TYR A 121 -16.21 4.78 -6.73
CA TYR A 121 -15.77 6.02 -6.11
C TYR A 121 -14.92 6.85 -7.07
N SER A 122 -14.96 8.17 -6.92
CA SER A 122 -13.93 9.07 -7.44
C SER A 122 -12.81 9.28 -6.41
N VAL A 123 -11.66 9.78 -6.86
CA VAL A 123 -10.57 10.21 -5.97
C VAL A 123 -11.04 11.30 -5.00
N SER A 124 -11.89 12.23 -5.44
CA SER A 124 -12.45 13.27 -4.56
C SER A 124 -13.32 12.69 -3.44
N GLN A 125 -14.12 11.66 -3.74
CA GLN A 125 -14.90 10.93 -2.74
C GLN A 125 -13.98 10.20 -1.77
N LEU A 126 -12.97 9.47 -2.26
CA LEU A 126 -12.00 8.78 -1.40
C LEU A 126 -11.27 9.74 -0.46
N ARG A 127 -10.82 10.90 -0.97
CA ARG A 127 -10.22 11.97 -0.15
C ARG A 127 -11.17 12.47 0.94
N SER A 128 -12.45 12.68 0.61
CA SER A 128 -13.44 13.13 1.59
C SER A 128 -13.73 12.07 2.67
N MET A 129 -13.58 10.79 2.34
CA MET A 129 -13.78 9.65 3.24
C MET A 129 -12.51 9.26 4.01
N THR A 130 -11.34 9.81 3.68
CA THR A 130 -10.06 9.52 4.35
C THR A 130 -10.16 9.58 5.88
N PRO A 131 -10.81 10.58 6.52
CA PRO A 131 -10.94 10.60 7.99
C PRO A 131 -11.76 9.42 8.56
N PHE A 132 -12.70 8.88 7.79
CA PHE A 132 -13.45 7.69 8.17
C PHE A 132 -12.58 6.43 8.03
N PHE A 133 -11.91 6.25 6.89
CA PHE A 133 -11.03 5.10 6.66
C PHE A 133 -9.85 5.07 7.63
N LYS A 134 -9.24 6.22 7.92
CA LYS A 134 -8.21 6.39 8.97
C LYS A 134 -8.68 5.77 10.28
N ARG A 135 -9.88 6.12 10.76
CA ARG A 135 -10.41 5.59 12.02
C ARG A 135 -10.59 4.08 11.98
N LEU A 136 -11.15 3.53 10.90
CA LEU A 136 -11.32 2.08 10.76
C LEU A 136 -9.99 1.32 10.79
N ILE A 137 -9.00 1.82 10.05
CA ILE A 137 -7.67 1.23 9.99
C ILE A 137 -7.00 1.27 11.36
N LEU A 138 -7.05 2.41 12.06
CA LEU A 138 -6.46 2.55 13.38
C LEU A 138 -7.10 1.60 14.39
N GLU A 139 -8.42 1.37 14.32
CA GLU A 139 -9.08 0.36 15.16
C GLU A 139 -8.65 -1.07 14.79
N ALA A 140 -8.52 -1.38 13.51
CA ALA A 140 -8.02 -2.68 13.06
C ALA A 140 -6.58 -2.95 13.55
N LEU A 141 -5.72 -1.92 13.59
CA LEU A 141 -4.35 -2.03 14.07
C LEU A 141 -4.23 -2.20 15.60
N LYS A 142 -5.31 -1.94 16.36
CA LYS A 142 -5.36 -2.17 17.81
C LYS A 142 -5.76 -3.58 18.21
N VAL A 143 -6.23 -4.40 17.27
CA VAL A 143 -6.67 -5.77 17.55
C VAL A 143 -5.51 -6.56 18.19
N GLU A 144 -5.81 -7.34 19.22
CA GLU A 144 -4.81 -8.16 19.88
C GLU A 144 -4.18 -9.14 18.89
N ALA A 145 -2.86 -9.05 18.73
CA ALA A 145 -2.12 -10.02 17.95
C ALA A 145 -2.01 -11.32 18.74
N GLU A 146 -2.59 -12.40 18.23
CA GLU A 146 -2.27 -13.74 18.74
C GLU A 146 -0.78 -14.01 18.50
N THR A 147 0.03 -13.83 19.53
CA THR A 147 1.39 -14.35 19.56
C THR A 147 1.26 -15.85 19.80
N LYS A 148 1.50 -16.66 18.76
CA LYS A 148 1.69 -18.11 18.96
C LYS A 148 2.80 -18.29 20.00
N LYS A 149 2.43 -18.84 21.15
CA LYS A 149 3.36 -19.31 22.19
C LYS A 149 4.23 -20.44 21.67
#